data_AF-A0A0J9TL64-F1
#
_entry.id   AF-A0A0J9TL64-F1
#
_cell.length_a   1.000
_cell.length_b   1.000
_cell.length_c   1.000
_cell.angle_alpha   90.00
_cell.angle_beta   90.00
_cell.angle_gamma   90.00
#
_symmetry.space_group_name_H-M   'P 1'
#
loop_
_entity.id
_entity.type
_entity.pdbx_description
1 polymer ?
#
loop_
_entity_poly.entity_id
_entity_poly.type
_entity_poly.pdbx_seq_one_letter_code
_entity_poly.pdbx_strand_id
1 'polypeptide(L)'
;MSAYSVFSLTDYYEEKHGGYCRLYSNRSDNDVCNLHKLCLRIYNILSMLTQMLNIHHLDNRIKLSEHLFYWIYDNIKNSKPCDKLEQLYDQLNKSKSYYFPKDKSNVKNFSITEDGFIEKKSLFLHGEILHWIVNAKEKIDDKQSTSYDKYLGKCFNLYKKIKCSDNPPIKVQYSDELTNFESNFNSAISSLKEKGIKLSKVGITWSDAQYANWNGIMFKIELNCKIENKVPLQKTQDQEFQEKKNKNH
;
A
#
# COMPACT_ATOMS: atom_id res chain seq x y z
N MET A 1 6.93 -20.80 -6.65
CA MET A 1 6.68 -19.99 -5.44
C MET A 1 7.00 -18.54 -5.78
N SER A 2 6.12 -17.57 -5.47
CA SER A 2 6.41 -16.14 -5.74
C SER A 2 7.19 -15.53 -4.58
N ALA A 3 8.01 -14.50 -4.81
CA ALA A 3 8.76 -13.87 -3.72
C ALA A 3 7.83 -13.33 -2.61
N TYR A 4 6.64 -12.84 -2.98
CA TYR A 4 5.63 -12.39 -2.01
C TYR A 4 5.01 -13.53 -1.19
N SER A 5 4.94 -14.75 -1.73
CA SER A 5 4.38 -15.89 -0.98
C SER A 5 5.20 -16.26 0.24
N VAL A 6 6.50 -15.91 0.28
CA VAL A 6 7.37 -16.09 1.46
C VAL A 6 6.81 -15.38 2.70
N PHE A 7 6.23 -14.19 2.52
CA PHE A 7 5.65 -13.40 3.61
C PHE A 7 4.35 -14.01 4.16
N SER A 8 3.79 -15.03 3.50
CA SER A 8 2.60 -15.77 3.92
C SER A 8 2.90 -17.12 4.58
N LEU A 9 4.15 -17.62 4.52
CA LEU A 9 4.54 -18.97 4.98
C LEU A 9 4.91 -19.04 6.48
N THR A 10 4.46 -18.06 7.26
CA THR A 10 5.20 -17.59 8.45
C THR A 10 4.95 -18.35 9.76
N ASP A 11 4.40 -19.57 9.69
CA ASP A 11 4.15 -20.42 10.87
C ASP A 11 5.28 -21.42 11.14
N TYR A 12 6.24 -21.57 10.21
CA TYR A 12 7.40 -22.45 10.37
C TYR A 12 8.68 -21.61 10.55
N TYR A 13 9.48 -21.88 11.58
CA TYR A 13 10.83 -21.32 11.73
C TYR A 13 11.76 -22.35 12.38
N GLU A 14 12.95 -22.53 11.80
CA GLU A 14 14.00 -23.33 12.41
C GLU A 14 14.83 -22.45 13.36
N GLU A 15 14.90 -22.83 14.64
CA GLU A 15 15.73 -22.15 15.66
C GLU A 15 17.22 -22.09 15.29
N LYS A 16 17.68 -22.93 14.33
CA LYS A 16 19.09 -23.04 13.92
C LYS A 16 19.69 -21.75 13.37
N HIS A 17 18.88 -20.81 12.86
CA HIS A 17 19.36 -19.53 12.34
C HIS A 17 19.23 -18.35 13.34
N GLY A 18 18.75 -18.62 14.56
CA GLY A 18 18.30 -17.61 15.53
C GLY A 18 19.35 -17.07 16.50
N GLY A 19 20.66 -17.29 16.28
CA GLY A 19 21.70 -16.87 17.22
C GLY A 19 21.63 -15.38 17.57
N TYR A 20 21.34 -14.53 16.58
CA TYR A 20 21.12 -13.09 16.77
C TYR A 20 19.81 -12.79 17.51
N CYS A 21 18.73 -13.51 17.20
CA CYS A 21 17.42 -13.31 17.81
C CYS A 21 17.41 -13.61 19.32
N ARG A 22 18.41 -14.34 19.84
CA ARG A 22 18.59 -14.56 21.29
C ARG A 22 18.77 -13.27 22.09
N LEU A 23 19.22 -12.18 21.47
CA LEU A 23 19.31 -10.85 22.10
C LEU A 23 17.93 -10.27 22.48
N TYR A 24 16.87 -10.79 21.85
CA TYR A 24 15.48 -10.43 22.11
C TYR A 24 14.74 -11.48 22.96
N SER A 25 15.40 -12.57 23.37
CA SER A 25 14.86 -13.53 24.32
C SER A 25 14.95 -12.94 25.74
N ASN A 26 14.01 -12.10 26.14
CA ASN A 26 13.96 -11.63 27.52
C ASN A 26 13.52 -12.78 28.45
N ARG A 27 14.18 -12.90 29.62
CA ARG A 27 13.96 -13.92 30.65
C ARG A 27 12.74 -13.66 31.55
N SER A 28 12.00 -12.57 31.32
CA SER A 28 10.81 -12.22 32.10
C SER A 28 9.56 -12.37 31.24
N ASP A 29 8.65 -13.25 31.65
CA ASP A 29 7.39 -13.62 31.00
C ASP A 29 6.37 -12.47 30.78
N ASN A 30 6.76 -11.21 30.96
CA ASN A 30 5.90 -10.04 30.76
C ASN A 30 6.05 -9.37 29.38
N ASP A 31 6.80 -9.95 28.46
CA ASP A 31 7.05 -9.39 27.13
C ASP A 31 5.83 -9.59 26.20
N VAL A 32 4.89 -8.64 26.26
CA VAL A 32 3.66 -8.63 25.44
C VAL A 32 3.98 -8.43 23.95
N CYS A 33 5.15 -7.86 23.62
CA CYS A 33 5.69 -7.89 22.26
C CYS A 33 6.68 -9.05 22.15
N ASN A 34 6.27 -10.14 21.48
CA ASN A 34 7.14 -11.30 21.24
C ASN A 34 8.18 -11.00 20.14
N LEU A 35 9.07 -10.06 20.42
CA LEU A 35 10.10 -9.55 19.51
C LEU A 35 11.08 -10.66 19.10
N HIS A 36 11.32 -11.62 20.00
CA HIS A 36 12.07 -12.83 19.69
C HIS A 36 11.44 -13.62 18.53
N LYS A 37 10.14 -13.96 18.64
CA LYS A 37 9.41 -14.67 17.59
C LYS A 37 9.33 -13.85 16.30
N LEU A 38 9.14 -12.53 16.40
CA LEU A 38 9.17 -11.65 15.25
C LEU A 38 10.53 -11.72 14.54
N CYS A 39 11.63 -11.62 15.29
CA CYS A 39 12.99 -11.74 14.76
C CYS A 39 13.19 -13.07 14.03
N LEU A 40 12.80 -14.20 14.65
CA LEU A 40 12.92 -15.52 14.01
C LEU A 40 12.17 -15.60 12.68
N ARG A 41 10.95 -15.06 12.62
CA ARG A 41 10.15 -15.02 11.39
C ARG A 41 10.80 -14.15 10.31
N ILE A 42 11.34 -12.98 10.68
CA ILE A 42 12.07 -12.12 9.75
C ILE A 42 13.28 -12.85 9.17
N TYR A 43 14.10 -13.51 10.00
CA TYR A 43 15.27 -14.24 9.52
C TYR A 43 14.90 -15.42 8.63
N ASN A 44 13.78 -16.10 8.87
CA ASN A 44 13.30 -17.14 7.98
C ASN A 44 12.89 -16.56 6.61
N ILE A 45 12.14 -15.44 6.61
CA ILE A 45 11.80 -14.71 5.37
C ILE A 45 13.07 -14.32 4.61
N LEU A 46 14.06 -13.75 5.30
CA LEU A 46 15.33 -13.36 4.69
C LEU A 46 16.08 -14.55 4.08
N SER A 47 16.15 -15.67 4.79
CA SER A 47 16.77 -16.91 4.31
C SER A 47 16.10 -17.42 3.03
N MET A 48 14.77 -17.50 3.03
CA MET A 48 14.00 -17.95 1.87
C MET A 48 14.15 -16.99 0.68
N LEU A 49 14.11 -15.67 0.92
CA LEU A 49 14.31 -14.68 -0.14
C LEU A 49 15.72 -14.76 -0.73
N THR A 50 16.76 -14.96 0.08
CA THR A 50 18.13 -15.16 -0.41
C THR A 50 18.25 -16.42 -1.26
N GLN A 51 17.65 -17.54 -0.83
CA GLN A 51 17.62 -18.75 -1.65
C GLN A 51 16.92 -18.50 -2.99
N MET A 52 15.78 -17.80 -2.99
CA MET A 52 15.07 -17.46 -4.21
C MET A 52 15.88 -16.51 -5.12
N LEU A 53 16.60 -15.54 -4.56
CA LEU A 53 17.47 -14.63 -5.31
C LEU A 53 18.67 -15.36 -5.95
N ASN A 54 19.17 -16.41 -5.30
CA ASN A 54 20.29 -17.21 -5.80
C ASN A 54 19.86 -18.25 -6.86
N ILE A 55 18.67 -18.84 -6.71
CA ILE A 55 18.16 -19.90 -7.59
C ILE A 55 17.39 -19.33 -8.79
N HIS A 56 16.64 -18.24 -8.58
CA HIS A 56 15.79 -17.63 -9.59
C HIS A 56 16.28 -16.21 -9.91
N HIS A 57 16.23 -15.84 -11.18
CA HIS A 57 16.36 -14.44 -11.59
C HIS A 57 15.09 -13.67 -11.17
N LEU A 58 14.99 -13.34 -9.88
CA LEU A 58 13.97 -12.42 -9.40
C LEU A 58 14.19 -11.05 -10.08
N ASP A 59 13.10 -10.45 -10.54
CA ASP A 59 13.11 -9.13 -11.14
C ASP A 59 13.72 -8.14 -10.14
N ASN A 60 14.75 -7.41 -10.57
CA ASN A 60 15.46 -6.45 -9.72
C ASN A 60 14.61 -5.21 -9.38
N ARG A 61 13.44 -5.07 -10.01
CA ARG A 61 12.45 -4.04 -9.69
C ARG A 61 11.60 -4.40 -8.48
N ILE A 62 11.67 -5.64 -7.98
CA ILE A 62 10.94 -6.04 -6.77
C ILE A 62 11.55 -5.36 -5.55
N LYS A 63 10.74 -4.55 -4.88
CA LYS A 63 11.12 -3.83 -3.67
C LYS A 63 10.91 -4.69 -2.42
N LEU A 64 11.64 -5.81 -2.35
CA LEU A 64 11.48 -6.82 -1.31
C LEU A 64 11.73 -6.28 0.10
N SER A 65 12.68 -5.36 0.27
CA SER A 65 12.92 -4.81 1.61
C SER A 65 11.78 -3.86 2.03
N GLU A 66 11.25 -3.02 1.14
CA GLU A 66 10.06 -2.21 1.43
C GLU A 66 8.88 -3.12 1.85
N HIS A 67 8.67 -4.23 1.13
CA HIS A 67 7.65 -5.21 1.48
C HIS A 67 7.87 -5.85 2.87
N LEU A 68 9.12 -6.20 3.20
CA LEU A 68 9.47 -6.70 4.52
C LEU A 68 9.14 -5.71 5.63
N PHE A 69 9.41 -4.41 5.46
CA PHE A 69 9.09 -3.44 6.50
C PHE A 69 7.59 -3.22 6.68
N TYR A 70 6.82 -3.25 5.58
CA TYR A 70 5.35 -3.26 5.67
C TYR A 70 4.82 -4.49 6.41
N TRP A 71 5.43 -5.65 6.16
CA TRP A 71 5.10 -6.88 6.86
C TRP A 71 5.46 -6.80 8.35
N ILE A 72 6.64 -6.27 8.71
CA ILE A 72 7.05 -6.09 10.11
C ILE A 72 6.03 -5.21 10.84
N TYR A 73 5.68 -4.06 10.27
CA TYR A 73 4.68 -3.16 10.84
C TYR A 73 3.35 -3.88 11.10
N ASP A 74 2.81 -4.62 10.14
CA ASP A 74 1.54 -5.34 10.32
C ASP A 74 1.55 -6.29 11.51
N ASN A 75 2.71 -6.87 11.80
CA ASN A 75 2.89 -7.83 12.89
C ASN A 75 3.13 -7.15 14.26
N ILE A 76 3.36 -5.83 14.30
CA ILE A 76 3.62 -5.08 15.55
C ILE A 76 2.63 -3.93 15.81
N LYS A 77 1.84 -3.50 14.82
CA LYS A 77 0.97 -2.31 14.95
C LYS A 77 -0.04 -2.39 16.11
N ASN A 78 -0.47 -3.61 16.45
CA ASN A 78 -1.41 -3.86 17.54
C ASN A 78 -0.72 -4.37 18.82
N SER A 79 0.62 -4.47 18.85
CA SER A 79 1.34 -4.89 20.05
C SER A 79 1.60 -3.71 20.98
N LYS A 80 1.81 -3.99 22.26
CA LYS A 80 2.42 -3.00 23.17
C LYS A 80 3.79 -2.56 22.61
N PRO A 81 4.30 -1.38 22.99
CA PRO A 81 5.63 -0.93 22.59
C PRO A 81 6.66 -2.04 22.82
N CYS A 82 7.42 -2.32 21.78
CA CYS A 82 8.44 -3.36 21.78
C CYS A 82 9.77 -2.73 22.19
N ASP A 83 10.22 -2.99 23.41
CA ASP A 83 11.56 -2.61 23.82
C ASP A 83 12.58 -3.22 22.85
N LYS A 84 13.55 -2.43 22.38
CA LYS A 84 14.56 -2.82 21.38
C LYS A 84 14.08 -2.97 19.93
N LEU A 85 12.86 -2.53 19.56
CA LEU A 85 12.42 -2.53 18.16
C LEU A 85 13.35 -1.73 17.23
N GLU A 86 13.83 -0.57 17.69
CA GLU A 86 14.79 0.24 16.93
C GLU A 86 16.08 -0.53 16.67
N GLN A 87 16.57 -1.29 17.66
CA GLN A 87 17.76 -2.12 17.50
C GLN A 87 17.55 -3.22 16.45
N LEU A 88 16.34 -3.78 16.33
CA LEU A 88 16.01 -4.73 15.26
C LEU A 88 16.07 -4.05 13.89
N TYR A 89 15.47 -2.87 13.73
CA TYR A 89 15.54 -2.11 12.47
C TYR A 89 16.97 -1.74 12.07
N ASP A 90 17.79 -1.27 13.01
CA ASP A 90 19.20 -0.94 12.75
C ASP A 90 19.99 -2.13 12.19
N GLN A 91 19.64 -3.33 12.62
CA GLN A 91 20.37 -4.56 12.29
C GLN A 91 19.90 -5.13 10.96
N LEU A 92 18.61 -5.01 10.67
CA LEU A 92 18.09 -5.21 9.32
C LEU A 92 18.74 -4.23 8.33
N ASN A 93 18.96 -2.97 8.72
CA ASN A 93 19.63 -1.98 7.89
C ASN A 93 21.09 -2.35 7.60
N LYS A 94 21.84 -2.75 8.63
CA LYS A 94 23.24 -3.17 8.48
C LYS A 94 23.39 -4.39 7.58
N SER A 95 22.45 -5.33 7.67
CA SER A 95 22.47 -6.57 6.89
C SER A 95 21.71 -6.48 5.57
N LYS A 96 21.08 -5.34 5.27
CA LYS A 96 20.26 -5.16 4.07
C LYS A 96 21.01 -5.47 2.79
N SER A 97 22.24 -4.99 2.65
CA SER A 97 23.05 -5.20 1.43
C SER A 97 23.36 -6.67 1.17
N TYR A 98 23.41 -7.50 2.22
CA TYR A 98 23.61 -8.93 2.11
C TYR A 98 22.34 -9.63 1.60
N TYR A 99 21.18 -9.32 2.18
CA TYR A 99 19.92 -9.97 1.82
C TYR A 99 19.27 -9.40 0.56
N PHE A 100 19.51 -8.12 0.27
CA PHE A 100 18.89 -7.37 -0.82
C PHE A 100 19.95 -6.55 -1.58
N PRO A 101 20.95 -7.18 -2.21
CA PRO A 101 22.09 -6.48 -2.81
C PRO A 101 21.71 -5.53 -3.96
N LYS A 102 20.56 -5.75 -4.59
CA LYS A 102 20.02 -4.91 -5.67
C LYS A 102 19.02 -3.86 -5.19
N ASP A 103 18.59 -3.93 -3.94
CA ASP A 103 17.55 -3.05 -3.40
C ASP A 103 18.18 -1.81 -2.76
N LYS A 104 17.96 -0.66 -3.41
CA LYS A 104 18.49 0.64 -2.98
C LYS A 104 17.51 1.43 -2.09
N SER A 105 16.35 0.87 -1.75
CA SER A 105 15.38 1.60 -0.94
C SER A 105 15.96 1.98 0.43
N ASN A 106 15.58 3.12 0.99
CA ASN A 106 16.00 3.47 2.34
C ASN A 106 14.99 2.89 3.31
N VAL A 107 15.49 2.14 4.29
CA VAL A 107 14.65 1.64 5.38
C VAL A 107 14.30 2.82 6.26
N LYS A 108 13.02 3.10 6.37
CA LYS A 108 12.53 4.13 7.28
C LYS A 108 11.89 3.41 8.45
N ASN A 109 12.39 3.69 9.65
CA ASN A 109 11.60 3.43 10.85
C ASN A 109 10.34 4.30 10.71
N PHE A 110 9.19 3.66 10.59
CA PHE A 110 7.95 4.37 10.38
C PHE A 110 7.49 4.95 11.71
N SER A 111 8.01 6.12 12.06
CA SER A 111 7.44 7.01 13.06
C SER A 111 6.18 7.73 12.55
N ILE A 112 5.66 7.32 11.39
CA ILE A 112 4.46 7.87 10.78
C ILE A 112 3.25 7.43 11.61
N THR A 113 2.33 8.36 11.86
CA THR A 113 1.04 8.06 12.50
C THR A 113 0.34 6.90 11.79
N GLU A 114 -0.41 6.09 12.55
CA GLU A 114 -1.06 4.85 12.09
C GLU A 114 -1.77 5.01 10.73
N ASP A 115 -2.49 6.11 10.53
CA ASP A 115 -3.22 6.39 9.29
C ASP A 115 -2.32 6.67 8.08
N GLY A 116 -1.26 7.47 8.26
CA GLY A 116 -0.34 7.80 7.17
C GLY A 116 0.43 6.57 6.69
N PHE A 117 0.81 5.70 7.63
CA PHE A 117 1.47 4.46 7.30
C PHE A 117 0.58 3.53 6.46
N ILE A 118 -0.70 3.38 6.83
CA ILE A 118 -1.65 2.52 6.12
C ILE A 118 -1.84 2.98 4.68
N GLU A 119 -1.99 4.28 4.45
CA GLU A 119 -2.18 4.85 3.11
C GLU A 119 -0.94 4.66 2.23
N LYS A 120 0.25 4.93 2.79
CA LYS A 120 1.52 4.74 2.09
C LYS A 120 1.74 3.28 1.70
N LYS A 121 1.48 2.36 2.64
CA LYS A 121 1.52 0.92 2.40
C LYS A 121 0.57 0.50 1.29
N SER A 122 -0.66 1.01 1.32
CA SER A 122 -1.68 0.71 0.32
C SER A 122 -1.24 1.16 -1.08
N LEU A 123 -0.71 2.38 -1.21
CA LEU A 123 -0.11 2.87 -2.46
C LEU A 123 0.99 1.93 -2.95
N PHE A 124 1.93 1.58 -2.08
CA PHE A 124 3.02 0.67 -2.44
C PHE A 124 2.49 -0.67 -2.96
N LEU A 125 1.65 -1.37 -2.20
CA LEU A 125 1.18 -2.70 -2.55
C LEU A 125 0.35 -2.70 -3.85
N HIS A 126 -0.54 -1.72 -4.01
CA HIS A 126 -1.33 -1.61 -5.23
C HIS A 126 -0.47 -1.22 -6.44
N GLY A 127 0.54 -0.37 -6.25
CA GLY A 127 1.54 -0.04 -7.26
C GLY A 127 2.31 -1.26 -7.74
N GLU A 128 2.71 -2.15 -6.83
CA GLU A 128 3.37 -3.42 -7.15
C GLU A 128 2.44 -4.36 -7.93
N ILE A 129 1.17 -4.51 -7.52
CA ILE A 129 0.21 -5.34 -8.26
C ILE A 129 0.01 -4.81 -9.69
N LEU A 130 -0.07 -3.48 -9.87
CA LEU A 130 -0.19 -2.86 -11.20
C LEU A 130 1.05 -3.16 -12.07
N HIS A 131 2.25 -3.09 -11.49
CA HIS A 131 3.48 -3.50 -12.17
C HIS A 131 3.42 -4.96 -12.63
N TRP A 132 2.91 -5.85 -11.78
CA TRP A 132 2.78 -7.27 -12.12
C TRP A 132 1.73 -7.57 -13.18
N ILE A 133 0.66 -6.78 -13.27
CA ILE A 133 -0.30 -6.87 -14.38
C ILE A 133 0.41 -6.64 -15.72
N VAL A 134 1.34 -5.66 -15.77
CA VAL A 134 2.15 -5.39 -16.97
C VAL A 134 3.09 -6.56 -17.28
N ASN A 135 3.82 -7.06 -16.29
CA ASN A 135 4.78 -8.15 -16.52
C ASN A 135 4.11 -9.49 -16.83
N ALA A 136 2.89 -9.71 -16.34
CA ALA A 136 2.10 -10.91 -16.60
C ALA A 136 1.15 -10.75 -17.80
N LYS A 137 1.40 -9.76 -18.68
CA LYS A 137 0.48 -9.39 -19.76
C LYS A 137 0.05 -10.57 -20.63
N GLU A 138 0.95 -11.50 -20.91
CA GLU A 138 0.65 -12.71 -21.71
C GLU A 138 -0.31 -13.71 -21.03
N LYS A 139 -0.54 -13.57 -19.73
CA LYS A 139 -1.44 -14.41 -18.92
C LYS A 139 -2.78 -13.73 -18.63
N ILE A 140 -3.04 -12.56 -19.22
CA ILE A 140 -4.28 -11.83 -19.03
C ILE A 140 -5.44 -12.60 -19.69
N ASP A 141 -6.48 -12.87 -18.91
CA ASP A 141 -7.73 -13.47 -19.37
C ASP A 141 -8.75 -12.37 -19.69
N ASP A 142 -9.24 -12.34 -20.93
CA ASP A 142 -10.19 -11.33 -21.41
C ASP A 142 -11.56 -11.41 -20.73
N LYS A 143 -11.92 -12.59 -20.22
CA LYS A 143 -13.14 -12.81 -19.43
C LYS A 143 -13.10 -12.10 -18.08
N GLN A 144 -11.94 -11.67 -17.62
CA GLN A 144 -11.76 -10.96 -16.35
C GLN A 144 -11.90 -9.44 -16.47
N SER A 145 -12.39 -8.93 -17.62
CA SER A 145 -12.54 -7.49 -17.88
C SER A 145 -13.22 -6.73 -16.73
N THR A 146 -14.32 -7.26 -16.19
CA THR A 146 -15.04 -6.65 -15.05
C THR A 146 -14.20 -6.64 -13.77
N SER A 147 -13.42 -7.69 -13.53
CA SER A 147 -12.52 -7.80 -12.37
C SER A 147 -11.41 -6.74 -12.45
N TYR A 148 -10.77 -6.60 -13.62
CA TYR A 148 -9.74 -5.59 -13.86
C TYR A 148 -10.30 -4.18 -13.72
N ASP A 149 -11.45 -3.88 -14.33
CA ASP A 149 -12.05 -2.56 -14.25
C ASP A 149 -12.42 -2.17 -12.81
N LYS A 150 -13.00 -3.11 -12.04
CA LYS A 150 -13.29 -2.93 -10.62
C LYS A 150 -12.02 -2.68 -9.80
N TYR A 151 -10.94 -3.42 -10.06
CA TYR A 151 -9.67 -3.25 -9.38
C TYR A 151 -9.04 -1.88 -9.69
N LEU A 152 -8.99 -1.49 -10.96
CA LEU A 152 -8.48 -0.19 -11.39
C LEU A 152 -9.30 0.96 -10.78
N GLY A 153 -10.62 0.80 -10.64
CA GLY A 153 -11.47 1.75 -9.92
C GLY A 153 -11.07 1.94 -8.45
N LYS A 154 -10.73 0.85 -7.74
CA LYS A 154 -10.21 0.92 -6.36
C LYS A 154 -8.87 1.64 -6.30
N CYS A 155 -7.95 1.30 -7.20
CA CYS A 155 -6.64 1.92 -7.32
C CYS A 155 -6.74 3.44 -7.57
N PHE A 156 -7.60 3.84 -8.51
CA PHE A 156 -7.82 5.25 -8.81
C PHE A 156 -8.39 6.02 -7.62
N ASN A 157 -9.36 5.45 -6.91
CA ASN A 157 -9.96 6.09 -5.73
C ASN A 157 -8.93 6.27 -4.60
N LEU A 158 -8.06 5.28 -4.38
CA LEU A 158 -6.95 5.37 -3.42
C LEU A 158 -5.99 6.51 -3.80
N TYR A 159 -5.51 6.52 -5.04
CA TYR A 159 -4.61 7.57 -5.53
C TYR A 159 -5.25 8.95 -5.38
N LYS A 160 -6.50 9.11 -5.81
CA LYS A 160 -7.25 10.37 -5.70
C LYS A 160 -7.35 10.82 -4.25
N LYS A 161 -7.72 9.93 -3.31
CA LYS A 161 -7.84 10.25 -1.88
C LYS A 161 -6.55 10.88 -1.34
N ILE A 162 -5.40 10.28 -1.65
CA ILE A 162 -4.11 10.70 -1.12
C ILE A 162 -3.60 11.95 -1.84
N LYS A 163 -3.65 11.97 -3.17
CA LYS A 163 -3.21 13.11 -4.00
C LYS A 163 -4.02 14.38 -3.69
N CYS A 164 -5.31 14.23 -3.41
CA CYS A 164 -6.22 15.32 -3.05
C CYS A 164 -6.32 15.58 -1.55
N SER A 165 -5.58 14.87 -0.70
CA SER A 165 -5.58 15.14 0.74
C SER A 165 -5.21 16.59 1.03
N ASP A 166 -5.88 17.24 1.98
CA ASP A 166 -5.53 18.61 2.39
C ASP A 166 -4.30 18.65 3.30
N ASN A 167 -3.72 17.50 3.65
CA ASN A 167 -2.55 17.36 4.50
C ASN A 167 -1.25 17.47 3.67
N PRO A 168 -0.54 18.62 3.66
CA PRO A 168 0.63 18.81 2.80
C PRO A 168 1.80 17.87 3.12
N PRO A 169 2.12 17.55 4.40
CA PRO A 169 3.10 16.52 4.75
C PRO A 169 2.88 15.17 4.05
N ILE A 170 1.64 14.72 3.88
CA ILE A 170 1.33 13.44 3.20
C ILE A 170 1.80 13.47 1.74
N LYS A 171 1.53 14.57 1.02
CA LYS A 171 1.91 14.68 -0.40
C LYS A 171 3.43 14.71 -0.59
N VAL A 172 4.14 15.40 0.30
CA VAL A 172 5.61 15.47 0.26
C VAL A 172 6.22 14.13 0.64
N GLN A 173 5.72 13.49 1.70
CA GLN A 173 6.27 12.22 2.18
C GLN A 173 6.04 11.05 1.22
N TYR A 174 4.98 11.11 0.40
CA TYR A 174 4.57 10.03 -0.50
C TYR A 174 4.83 10.36 -1.97
N SER A 175 5.62 11.39 -2.27
CA SER A 175 5.84 11.86 -3.66
C SER A 175 6.35 10.75 -4.57
N ASP A 176 7.30 9.95 -4.07
CA ASP A 176 7.92 8.87 -4.83
C ASP A 176 6.94 7.71 -5.03
N GLU A 177 6.19 7.33 -3.99
CA GLU A 177 5.17 6.29 -4.08
C GLU A 177 4.02 6.71 -5.01
N LEU A 178 3.57 7.96 -4.96
CA LEU A 178 2.54 8.51 -5.85
C LEU A 178 3.00 8.51 -7.31
N THR A 179 4.24 8.92 -7.57
CA THR A 179 4.81 8.95 -8.93
C THR A 179 4.95 7.54 -9.49
N ASN A 180 5.48 6.60 -8.70
CA ASN A 180 5.62 5.20 -9.11
C ASN A 180 4.26 4.54 -9.34
N PHE A 181 3.28 4.79 -8.46
CA PHE A 181 1.92 4.28 -8.59
C PHE A 181 1.28 4.75 -9.89
N GLU A 182 1.38 6.04 -10.19
CA GLU A 182 0.80 6.64 -11.39
C GLU A 182 1.40 6.02 -12.66
N SER A 183 2.73 5.89 -12.72
CA SER A 183 3.42 5.25 -13.83
C SER A 183 2.92 3.81 -14.03
N ASN A 184 2.90 3.01 -12.96
CA ASN A 184 2.44 1.62 -13.02
C ASN A 184 0.95 1.51 -13.40
N PHE A 185 0.10 2.42 -12.90
CA PHE A 185 -1.32 2.45 -13.23
C PHE A 185 -1.55 2.69 -14.72
N ASN A 186 -0.85 3.67 -15.29
CA ASN A 186 -0.94 3.99 -16.70
C ASN A 186 -0.42 2.87 -17.58
N SER A 187 0.72 2.27 -17.23
CA SER A 187 1.26 1.12 -17.94
C SER A 187 0.33 -0.09 -17.87
N ALA A 188 -0.33 -0.33 -16.73
CA ALA A 188 -1.29 -1.41 -16.58
C ALA A 188 -2.53 -1.21 -17.47
N ILE A 189 -3.10 0.00 -17.50
CA ILE A 189 -4.23 0.32 -18.39
C ILE A 189 -3.86 0.10 -19.85
N SER A 190 -2.70 0.61 -20.29
CA SER A 190 -2.25 0.42 -21.68
C SER A 190 -2.07 -1.07 -22.01
N SER A 191 -1.43 -1.83 -21.11
CA SER A 191 -1.20 -3.27 -21.30
C SER A 191 -2.51 -4.07 -21.41
N LEU A 192 -3.50 -3.73 -20.58
CA LEU A 192 -4.83 -4.36 -20.59
C LEU A 192 -5.58 -4.03 -21.88
N LYS A 193 -5.56 -2.76 -22.32
CA LYS A 193 -6.19 -2.34 -23.58
C LYS A 193 -5.58 -3.03 -24.81
N GLU A 194 -4.27 -3.17 -24.83
CA GLU A 194 -3.56 -3.90 -25.90
C GLU A 194 -3.97 -5.38 -25.96
N LYS A 195 -4.43 -5.98 -24.85
CA LYS A 195 -4.99 -7.33 -24.80
C LYS A 195 -6.50 -7.39 -25.09
N GLY A 196 -7.11 -6.28 -25.52
CA GLY A 196 -8.53 -6.22 -25.85
C GLY A 196 -9.47 -6.14 -24.64
N ILE A 197 -8.93 -5.90 -23.44
CA ILE A 197 -9.74 -5.71 -22.22
C ILE A 197 -10.55 -4.41 -22.36
N LYS A 198 -11.87 -4.51 -22.20
CA LYS A 198 -12.77 -3.36 -22.21
C LYS A 198 -12.78 -2.73 -20.82
N LEU A 199 -12.18 -1.55 -20.72
CA LEU A 199 -12.08 -0.78 -19.48
C LEU A 199 -12.97 0.46 -19.55
N SER A 200 -13.64 0.80 -18.44
CA SER A 200 -14.35 2.07 -18.27
C SER A 200 -13.40 3.21 -17.87
N LYS A 201 -12.23 2.86 -17.31
CA LYS A 201 -11.23 3.82 -16.85
C LYS A 201 -10.27 4.26 -17.96
N VAL A 202 -9.95 5.55 -17.93
CA VAL A 202 -8.87 6.17 -18.71
C VAL A 202 -7.63 6.28 -17.81
N GLY A 203 -6.43 6.32 -18.39
CA GLY A 203 -5.19 6.55 -17.64
C GLY A 203 -5.25 7.81 -16.78
N ILE A 204 -4.43 7.88 -15.73
CA ILE A 204 -4.18 9.11 -14.98
C ILE A 204 -3.37 10.03 -15.90
N THR A 205 -3.89 11.22 -16.19
CA THR A 205 -3.27 12.21 -17.07
C THR A 205 -3.01 13.49 -16.28
N TRP A 206 -1.89 14.15 -16.58
CA TRP A 206 -1.44 15.39 -15.92
C TRP A 206 -2.28 16.63 -16.22
N SER A 207 -3.29 16.55 -17.09
CA SER A 207 -4.23 17.65 -17.27
C SER A 207 -5.36 17.53 -16.26
N ASP A 208 -5.52 18.56 -15.42
CA ASP A 208 -6.54 18.71 -14.39
C ASP A 208 -7.99 18.52 -14.88
N ALA A 209 -8.22 18.36 -16.18
CA ALA A 209 -9.49 17.97 -16.79
C ALA A 209 -9.33 16.68 -17.61
N GLN A 210 -10.05 15.63 -17.20
CA GLN A 210 -10.37 14.45 -18.01
C GLN A 210 -11.79 14.57 -18.55
N TYR A 211 -12.12 13.72 -19.53
CA TYR A 211 -13.49 13.50 -19.95
C TYR A 211 -13.81 12.00 -19.96
N ALA A 212 -14.94 11.59 -19.38
CA ALA A 212 -15.44 10.22 -19.48
C ALA A 212 -16.76 10.20 -20.26
N ASN A 213 -16.92 9.18 -21.10
CA ASN A 213 -18.15 8.95 -21.85
C ASN A 213 -19.01 7.90 -21.13
N TRP A 214 -20.18 8.31 -20.66
CA TRP A 214 -21.20 7.42 -20.12
C TRP A 214 -22.47 7.58 -20.96
N ASN A 215 -22.91 6.52 -21.63
CA ASN A 215 -24.10 6.50 -22.48
C ASN A 215 -24.13 7.59 -23.57
N GLY A 216 -22.98 7.91 -24.16
CA GLY A 216 -22.86 8.93 -25.21
C GLY A 216 -22.72 10.36 -24.69
N ILE A 217 -22.73 10.57 -23.37
CA ILE A 217 -22.58 11.88 -22.74
C ILE A 217 -21.15 12.04 -22.23
N MET A 218 -20.49 13.11 -22.66
CA MET A 218 -19.15 13.48 -22.23
C MET A 218 -19.20 14.26 -20.91
N PHE A 219 -18.64 13.66 -19.85
CA PHE A 219 -18.53 14.28 -18.53
C PHE A 219 -17.11 14.79 -18.30
N LYS A 220 -16.94 16.07 -17.94
CA LYS A 220 -15.66 16.61 -17.46
C LYS A 220 -15.35 16.02 -16.08
N ILE A 221 -14.36 15.15 -16.00
CA ILE A 221 -13.77 14.68 -14.74
C ILE A 221 -12.57 15.58 -14.49
N GLU A 222 -12.76 16.71 -13.82
CA GLU A 222 -11.59 17.32 -13.19
C GLU A 222 -11.10 16.37 -12.09
N LEU A 223 -9.78 16.30 -11.87
CA LEU A 223 -9.23 15.83 -10.59
C LEU A 223 -9.56 16.92 -9.55
N ASN A 224 -10.85 17.24 -9.42
CA ASN A 224 -11.39 18.18 -8.47
C ASN A 224 -11.13 17.57 -7.11
N CYS A 225 -10.02 18.00 -6.51
CA CYS A 225 -9.73 17.82 -5.10
C CYS A 225 -10.70 18.64 -4.23
N LYS A 226 -11.65 19.35 -4.84
CA LYS A 226 -12.89 19.76 -4.16
C LYS A 226 -13.62 18.50 -3.71
N ILE A 227 -13.42 18.16 -2.44
CA ILE A 227 -14.31 17.31 -1.66
C ILE A 227 -15.72 17.83 -1.92
N GLU A 228 -16.64 17.00 -2.41
CA GLU A 228 -18.07 17.25 -2.23
C GLU A 228 -18.31 17.19 -0.73
N ASN A 229 -18.02 18.29 -0.04
CA ASN A 229 -18.45 18.49 1.33
C ASN A 229 -19.96 18.35 1.27
N LYS A 230 -20.46 17.36 2.03
CA LYS A 230 -21.87 17.19 2.33
C LYS A 230 -22.51 18.57 2.44
N VAL A 231 -23.49 18.82 1.59
CA VAL A 231 -24.45 19.92 1.76
C VAL A 231 -24.83 19.93 3.24
N PRO A 232 -24.54 21.00 4.01
CA PRO A 232 -25.16 21.16 5.31
C PRO A 232 -26.66 21.13 5.05
N LEU A 233 -27.40 20.31 5.78
CA LEU A 233 -28.85 20.27 5.71
C LEU A 233 -29.37 21.71 5.56
N GLN A 234 -29.91 22.04 4.39
CA GLN A 234 -30.84 23.14 4.29
C GLN A 234 -31.93 22.79 5.29
N LYS A 235 -32.00 23.53 6.39
CA LYS A 235 -33.21 23.58 7.21
C LYS A 235 -34.33 23.89 6.23
N THR A 236 -35.22 22.93 6.03
CA THR A 236 -36.47 23.13 5.32
C THR A 236 -37.22 24.28 6.01
N GLN A 237 -37.83 25.15 5.20
CA GLN A 237 -38.61 26.32 5.64
C GLN A 237 -39.79 25.96 6.57
N ASP A 238 -40.02 24.68 6.85
CA ASP A 238 -41.02 24.18 7.78
C ASP A 238 -40.64 24.32 9.26
N GLN A 239 -39.35 24.54 9.59
CA GLN A 239 -38.92 24.75 10.98
C GLN A 239 -39.08 26.21 11.46
N GLU A 240 -39.09 27.21 10.58
CA GLU A 240 -39.38 28.60 10.95
C GLU A 240 -40.88 28.87 11.20
N PHE A 241 -41.77 28.00 10.70
CA PHE A 241 -43.21 28.14 10.94
C PHE A 241 -43.65 27.60 12.32
N GLN A 242 -42.89 26.68 12.91
CA GLN A 242 -43.17 26.12 14.24
C GLN A 242 -42.60 27.01 15.38
N GLU A 243 -41.47 27.70 15.18
CA GLU A 243 -40.92 28.64 16.17
C GLU A 243 -41.70 29.96 16.27
N LYS A 244 -42.44 30.36 15.23
CA LYS A 244 -43.35 31.53 15.30
C LYS A 244 -44.70 31.24 15.95
N LYS A 245 -45.13 29.97 16.03
CA LYS A 245 -46.38 29.60 16.73
C LYS A 245 -46.24 29.48 18.24
N ASN A 246 -45.04 29.14 18.75
CA ASN A 246 -44.79 29.00 20.19
C ASN A 246 -44.41 30.32 20.91
N LYS A 247 -44.50 31.47 20.24
CA LYS A 247 -44.28 32.79 20.85
C LYS A 247 -45.55 33.62 21.05
N ASN A 248 -46.73 33.09 20.72
CA ASN A 248 -48.02 33.78 20.85
C ASN A 248 -49.06 33.01 21.69
N HIS A 249 -48.62 32.30 22.73
CA HIS A 249 -49.48 31.88 23.85
C HIS A 249 -48.75 32.06 25.17
#